data_AF-A0A7J4EX38-F1
#
_entry.id   AF-A0A7J4EX38-F1
#
_cell.length_a   1.000
_cell.length_b   1.000
_cell.length_c   1.000
_cell.angle_alpha   90.00
_cell.angle_beta   90.00
_cell.angle_gamma   90.00
#
_symmetry.space_group_name_H-M   'P 1'
#
loop_
_entity.id
_entity.type
_entity.pdbx_description
1 polymer ?
#
loop_
_entity_poly.entity_id
_entity_poly.type
_entity_poly.pdbx_seq_one_letter_code
_entity_poly.pdbx_strand_id
1 'polypeptide(L)'
;LDRRFRALYSNIASPEKLCMAYSAYRILQLRDFILSDISSNTVTLVVRDERIFGGFDACIGALGLLHGPIDLEMIREIDQGVITANEAFSTGGVIKIVRDRYRGAEDTLKEILRGYGEDERCTLAIESLILSVAMEINALMLLNPNRDIVLTGSLLNIREFAIPERLREYIDGKFHVLEGESGALGGALIAEDILKGVRNILGIEVDW
;
A
#
# COMPACT_ATOMS: atom_id res chain seq x y z
N LEU A 1 -13.59 1.25 9.98
CA LEU A 1 -14.00 0.25 8.97
C LEU A 1 -15.51 0.11 8.88
N ASP A 2 -16.04 0.20 7.66
CA ASP A 2 -17.42 -0.14 7.27
C ASP A 2 -17.73 -1.60 7.64
N ARG A 3 -18.99 -1.88 8.01
CA ARG A 3 -19.41 -3.20 8.49
C ARG A 3 -19.22 -4.31 7.45
N ARG A 4 -19.32 -4.00 6.14
CA ARG A 4 -19.13 -4.97 5.05
C ARG A 4 -17.67 -5.38 4.93
N PHE A 5 -16.76 -4.41 5.06
CA PHE A 5 -15.32 -4.69 5.12
C PHE A 5 -14.95 -5.50 6.37
N ARG A 6 -15.47 -5.10 7.55
CA ARG A 6 -15.23 -5.81 8.81
C ARG A 6 -15.78 -7.24 8.84
N ALA A 7 -16.89 -7.49 8.14
CA ALA A 7 -17.49 -8.82 8.05
C ALA A 7 -16.63 -9.80 7.22
N LEU A 8 -15.82 -9.29 6.30
CA LEU A 8 -14.99 -10.09 5.40
C LEU A 8 -13.53 -10.20 5.87
N TYR A 9 -13.01 -9.16 6.52
CA TYR A 9 -11.59 -9.04 6.84
C TYR A 9 -11.38 -8.70 8.32
N SER A 10 -10.41 -9.37 8.94
CA SER A 10 -10.07 -9.16 10.36
C SER A 10 -9.37 -7.82 10.59
N ASN A 11 -8.51 -7.42 9.66
CA ASN A 11 -7.77 -6.15 9.64
C ASN A 11 -7.57 -5.70 8.19
N ILE A 12 -7.32 -4.41 7.99
CA ILE A 12 -7.15 -3.82 6.64
C ILE A 12 -5.87 -2.99 6.53
N ALA A 13 -5.26 -2.61 7.65
CA ALA A 13 -4.01 -1.84 7.62
C ALA A 13 -3.23 -2.02 8.94
N SER A 14 -1.91 -1.88 8.87
CA SER A 14 -1.05 -1.77 10.05
C SER A 14 -1.20 -0.38 10.71
N PRO A 15 -0.79 -0.23 11.98
CA PRO A 15 -0.74 1.08 12.64
C PRO A 15 0.06 2.13 11.87
N GLU A 16 1.11 1.71 11.16
CA GLU A 16 1.90 2.60 10.30
C GLU A 16 1.06 3.22 9.18
N LYS A 17 0.20 2.43 8.50
CA LYS A 17 -0.66 2.96 7.43
C LYS A 17 -1.74 3.90 7.96
N LEU A 18 -2.20 3.68 9.19
CA LEU A 18 -3.07 4.64 9.90
C LEU A 18 -2.33 5.98 10.08
N CYS A 19 -1.08 5.96 10.52
CA CYS A 19 -0.28 7.17 10.65
C CYS A 19 -0.14 7.91 9.31
N MET A 20 0.15 7.20 8.22
CA MET A 20 0.24 7.81 6.88
C MET A 20 -1.08 8.44 6.43
N ALA A 21 -2.21 7.75 6.65
CA ALA A 21 -3.54 8.31 6.38
C ALA A 21 -3.80 9.56 7.24
N TYR A 22 -3.33 9.55 8.49
CA TYR A 22 -3.47 10.69 9.38
C TYR A 22 -2.62 11.89 8.94
N SER A 23 -1.41 11.65 8.43
CA SER A 23 -0.59 12.69 7.79
C SER A 23 -1.32 13.33 6.62
N ALA A 24 -1.93 12.53 5.74
CA ALA A 24 -2.73 13.05 4.62
C ALA A 24 -3.89 13.92 5.12
N TYR A 25 -4.66 13.42 6.09
CA TYR A 25 -5.77 14.12 6.71
C TYR A 25 -5.37 15.48 7.28
N ARG A 26 -4.24 15.55 7.99
CA ARG A 26 -3.80 16.77 8.68
C ARG A 26 -3.07 17.77 7.79
N ILE A 27 -2.20 17.29 6.90
CA ILE A 27 -1.31 18.13 6.09
C ILE A 27 -2.04 18.62 4.84
N LEU A 28 -2.73 17.72 4.15
CA LEU A 28 -3.46 18.04 2.92
C LEU A 28 -4.90 18.50 3.19
N GLN A 29 -5.36 18.42 4.44
CA GLN A 29 -6.72 18.79 4.86
C GLN A 29 -7.82 18.03 4.10
N LEU A 30 -7.52 16.80 3.68
CA LEU A 30 -8.44 15.94 2.94
C LEU A 30 -9.27 15.09 3.90
N ARG A 31 -10.59 15.06 3.70
CA ARG A 31 -11.53 14.26 4.53
C ARG A 31 -11.98 12.96 3.85
N ASP A 32 -12.02 12.98 2.52
CA ASP A 32 -12.31 11.83 1.68
C ASP A 32 -11.20 11.70 0.66
N PHE A 33 -10.49 10.58 0.69
CA PHE A 33 -9.38 10.31 -0.22
C PHE A 33 -9.06 8.82 -0.24
N ILE A 34 -8.38 8.39 -1.30
CA ILE A 34 -7.72 7.09 -1.35
C ILE A 34 -6.25 7.31 -1.02
N LEU A 35 -5.72 6.61 -0.01
CA LEU A 35 -4.29 6.54 0.26
C LEU A 35 -3.74 5.27 -0.37
N SER A 36 -2.66 5.34 -1.12
CA SER A 36 -1.89 4.17 -1.54
C SER A 36 -0.45 4.29 -1.08
N ASP A 37 -0.04 3.43 -0.15
CA ASP A 37 1.37 3.24 0.20
C ASP A 37 1.96 2.19 -0.74
N ILE A 38 2.94 2.57 -1.53
CA ILE A 38 3.61 1.72 -2.53
C ILE A 38 5.04 1.46 -2.05
N SER A 39 5.25 0.31 -1.42
CA SER A 39 6.52 -0.09 -0.79
C SER A 39 6.74 -1.62 -0.88
N SER A 40 7.45 -2.22 0.08
CA SER A 40 7.62 -3.69 0.12
C SER A 40 6.29 -4.41 0.29
N ASN A 41 5.35 -3.79 1.02
CA ASN A 41 3.95 -4.15 1.10
C ASN A 41 3.11 -2.96 0.64
N THR A 42 2.38 -3.13 -0.46
CA THR A 42 1.42 -2.13 -0.91
C THR A 42 0.16 -2.22 -0.08
N VAL A 43 -0.33 -1.08 0.40
CA VAL A 43 -1.64 -0.98 1.05
C VAL A 43 -2.39 0.21 0.49
N THR A 44 -3.59 -0.01 -0.03
CA THR A 44 -4.47 1.03 -0.55
C THR A 44 -5.72 1.15 0.31
N LEU A 45 -5.87 2.27 1.02
CA LEU A 45 -7.00 2.54 1.91
C LEU A 45 -7.92 3.59 1.30
N VAL A 46 -9.21 3.51 1.61
CA VAL A 46 -10.15 4.61 1.40
C VAL A 46 -10.53 5.22 2.75
N VAL A 47 -10.26 6.50 2.89
CA VAL A 47 -10.77 7.34 3.97
C VAL A 47 -12.00 8.05 3.47
N ARG A 48 -13.08 7.99 4.26
CA ARG A 48 -14.35 8.63 3.95
C ARG A 48 -15.00 9.13 5.23
N ASP A 49 -15.54 10.34 5.19
CA ASP A 49 -16.15 11.00 6.35
C ASP A 49 -15.20 11.00 7.56
N GLU A 50 -13.91 11.28 7.31
CA GLU A 50 -12.84 11.27 8.32
C GLU A 50 -12.65 9.92 9.01
N ARG A 51 -12.96 8.81 8.34
CA ARG A 51 -12.84 7.46 8.87
C ARG A 51 -12.18 6.53 7.87
N ILE A 52 -11.32 5.62 8.33
CA ILE A 52 -10.88 4.52 7.47
C ILE A 52 -12.10 3.65 7.18
N PHE A 53 -12.54 3.67 5.92
CA PHE A 53 -13.75 3.00 5.47
C PHE A 53 -13.46 1.54 5.09
N GLY A 54 -12.38 1.31 4.36
CA GLY A 54 -11.93 0.00 3.86
C GLY A 54 -10.64 0.12 3.07
N GLY A 55 -10.23 -0.94 2.39
CA GLY A 55 -9.00 -0.93 1.60
C GLY A 55 -8.55 -2.31 1.16
N PHE A 56 -7.41 -2.34 0.48
CA PHE A 56 -6.64 -3.49 0.04
C PHE A 56 -5.30 -3.53 0.79
N ASP A 57 -4.95 -4.69 1.33
CA ASP A 57 -3.67 -5.06 1.94
C ASP A 57 -3.16 -6.31 1.21
N ALA A 58 -1.90 -6.71 1.42
CA ALA A 58 -1.30 -7.83 0.70
C ALA A 58 -2.12 -9.13 0.80
N CYS A 59 -2.72 -9.40 1.96
CA CYS A 59 -3.55 -10.58 2.17
C CYS A 59 -4.84 -10.60 1.32
N ILE A 60 -5.29 -9.45 0.83
CA ILE A 60 -6.57 -9.29 0.11
C ILE A 60 -6.39 -8.81 -1.33
N GLY A 61 -5.17 -8.91 -1.86
CA GLY A 61 -4.88 -8.75 -3.27
C GLY A 61 -3.96 -7.59 -3.62
N ALA A 62 -3.55 -6.76 -2.66
CA ALA A 62 -2.57 -5.70 -2.95
C ALA A 62 -1.19 -6.31 -3.21
N LEU A 63 -0.54 -5.91 -4.30
CA LEU A 63 0.79 -6.41 -4.64
C LEU A 63 1.84 -5.36 -4.26
N GLY A 64 2.74 -5.71 -3.34
CA GLY A 64 3.95 -4.94 -3.04
C GLY A 64 5.16 -5.42 -3.84
N LEU A 65 6.31 -4.80 -3.57
CA LEU A 65 7.59 -5.29 -4.12
C LEU A 65 7.82 -6.75 -3.69
N LEU A 66 7.60 -7.04 -2.41
CA LEU A 66 7.87 -8.34 -1.81
C LEU A 66 6.60 -9.07 -1.41
N HIS A 67 5.73 -8.40 -0.65
CA HIS A 67 4.55 -9.02 -0.07
C HIS A 67 3.40 -9.00 -1.06
N GLY A 68 2.54 -10.01 -0.98
CA GLY A 68 1.35 -10.08 -1.82
C GLY A 68 0.47 -11.28 -1.48
N PRO A 69 -0.62 -11.46 -2.25
CA PRO A 69 -1.54 -12.57 -2.03
C PRO A 69 -0.87 -13.91 -2.33
N ILE A 70 -1.19 -14.92 -1.52
CA ILE A 70 -0.77 -16.31 -1.75
C ILE A 70 -1.63 -16.87 -2.90
N ASP A 71 -1.01 -17.16 -4.03
CA ASP A 71 -1.70 -17.73 -5.19
C ASP A 71 -1.82 -19.26 -5.13
N LEU A 72 -2.52 -19.85 -6.10
CA LEU A 72 -2.80 -21.29 -6.12
C LEU A 72 -1.52 -22.15 -6.20
N GLU A 73 -0.44 -21.64 -6.79
CA GLU A 73 0.83 -22.35 -6.83
C GLU A 73 1.47 -22.35 -5.44
N MET A 74 1.51 -21.19 -4.78
CA MET A 74 2.04 -21.08 -3.42
C MET A 74 1.25 -21.91 -2.40
N ILE A 75 -0.07 -22.01 -2.53
CA ILE A 75 -0.89 -22.90 -1.69
C ILE A 75 -0.43 -24.35 -1.84
N ARG A 76 -0.17 -24.80 -3.08
CA ARG A 76 0.32 -26.16 -3.34
C ARG A 76 1.72 -26.38 -2.79
N GLU A 77 2.61 -25.39 -2.91
CA GLU A 77 3.96 -25.43 -2.34
C GLU A 77 3.91 -25.54 -0.80
N ILE A 78 2.97 -24.83 -0.15
CA ILE A 78 2.73 -24.93 1.29
C ILE A 78 2.24 -26.33 1.67
N ASP A 79 1.22 -26.85 0.96
CA ASP A 79 0.65 -28.18 1.24
C ASP A 79 1.68 -29.31 1.06
N GLN A 80 2.63 -29.12 0.14
CA GLN A 80 3.74 -30.05 -0.09
C GLN A 80 4.91 -29.89 0.89
N GLY A 81 4.87 -28.86 1.76
CA GLY A 81 5.94 -28.56 2.70
C GLY A 81 7.21 -27.99 2.06
N VAL A 82 7.10 -27.43 0.84
CA VAL A 82 8.22 -26.82 0.10
C VAL A 82 8.55 -25.44 0.68
N ILE A 83 7.53 -24.67 1.02
CA ILE A 83 7.65 -23.35 1.66
C ILE A 83 6.65 -23.23 2.82
N THR A 84 6.93 -22.34 3.76
CA THR A 84 6.00 -21.95 4.81
C THR A 84 4.98 -20.92 4.30
N ALA A 85 3.84 -20.79 4.98
CA ALA A 85 2.86 -19.74 4.66
C ALA A 85 3.44 -18.32 4.77
N ASN A 86 4.39 -18.11 5.69
CA ASN A 86 5.05 -16.83 5.84
C ASN A 86 6.00 -16.54 4.66
N GLU A 87 6.76 -17.53 4.19
CA GLU A 87 7.62 -17.37 3.01
C GLU A 87 6.80 -17.09 1.75
N ALA A 88 5.68 -17.79 1.59
CA ALA A 88 4.72 -17.54 0.51
C ALA A 88 4.22 -16.08 0.54
N PHE A 89 3.77 -15.62 1.70
CA PHE A 89 3.30 -14.23 1.86
C PHE A 89 4.40 -13.20 1.61
N SER A 90 5.59 -13.42 2.17
CA SER A 90 6.74 -12.51 2.02
C SER A 90 7.34 -12.48 0.62
N THR A 91 6.95 -13.40 -0.27
CA THR A 91 7.37 -13.46 -1.67
C THR A 91 6.20 -13.42 -2.65
N GLY A 92 4.99 -13.12 -2.16
CA GLY A 92 3.73 -13.04 -2.92
C GLY A 92 3.63 -11.86 -3.87
N GLY A 93 4.47 -10.85 -3.67
CA GLY A 93 4.55 -9.61 -4.44
C GLY A 93 5.16 -9.80 -5.83
N VAL A 94 5.52 -8.69 -6.47
CA VAL A 94 6.12 -8.72 -7.82
C VAL A 94 7.51 -9.36 -7.85
N ILE A 95 8.17 -9.52 -6.70
CA ILE A 95 9.40 -10.31 -6.56
C ILE A 95 9.28 -11.73 -7.12
N LYS A 96 8.07 -12.31 -7.20
CA LYS A 96 7.88 -13.63 -7.80
C LYS A 96 8.26 -13.72 -9.28
N ILE A 97 8.31 -12.58 -9.98
CA ILE A 97 8.74 -12.50 -11.39
C ILE A 97 10.27 -12.62 -11.51
N VAL A 98 10.98 -12.27 -10.44
CA VAL A 98 12.45 -12.28 -10.34
C VAL A 98 12.92 -12.97 -9.06
N ARG A 99 12.32 -14.15 -8.73
CA ARG A 99 12.58 -14.89 -7.47
C ARG A 99 14.07 -15.12 -7.22
N ASP A 100 14.85 -15.36 -8.28
CA ASP A 100 16.30 -15.57 -8.24
C ASP A 100 17.09 -14.37 -7.70
N ARG A 101 16.48 -13.17 -7.68
CA ARG A 101 17.05 -11.93 -7.19
C ARG A 101 16.67 -11.60 -5.73
N TYR A 102 15.95 -12.47 -5.03
CA TYR A 102 15.58 -12.22 -3.64
C TYR A 102 16.81 -12.21 -2.72
N ARG A 103 17.03 -11.07 -2.07
CA ARG A 103 18.12 -10.80 -1.11
C ARG A 103 17.64 -9.97 0.09
N GLY A 104 16.37 -10.10 0.47
CA GLY A 104 15.72 -9.21 1.46
C GLY A 104 15.28 -7.88 0.84
N ALA A 105 14.52 -7.06 1.56
CA ALA A 105 13.79 -5.93 0.99
C ALA A 105 14.65 -4.90 0.25
N GLU A 106 15.69 -4.39 0.90
CA GLU A 106 16.50 -3.31 0.36
C GLU A 106 17.37 -3.78 -0.82
N ASP A 107 18.02 -4.94 -0.68
CA ASP A 107 18.90 -5.45 -1.72
C ASP A 107 18.13 -5.98 -2.92
N THR A 108 16.95 -6.57 -2.72
CA THR A 108 16.05 -6.96 -3.82
C THR A 108 15.64 -5.75 -4.66
N LEU A 109 15.32 -4.62 -4.01
CA LEU A 109 15.00 -3.39 -4.71
C LEU A 109 16.17 -2.88 -5.55
N LYS A 110 17.41 -2.92 -5.01
CA LYS A 110 18.62 -2.56 -5.75
C LYS A 110 18.83 -3.46 -6.97
N GLU A 111 18.62 -4.76 -6.83
CA GLU A 111 18.74 -5.71 -7.94
C GLU A 111 17.69 -5.50 -9.03
N ILE A 112 16.44 -5.17 -8.66
CA ILE A 112 15.39 -4.83 -9.62
C ILE A 112 15.72 -3.51 -10.33
N LEU A 113 16.16 -2.49 -9.58
CA LEU A 113 16.52 -1.20 -10.13
C LEU A 113 17.68 -1.30 -11.13
N ARG A 114 18.72 -2.08 -10.81
CA ARG A 114 19.84 -2.33 -11.74
C ARG A 114 19.43 -3.01 -13.03
N GLY A 115 18.44 -3.91 -12.96
CA GLY A 115 17.93 -4.61 -14.14
C GLY A 115 16.81 -3.85 -14.86
N TYR A 116 16.32 -2.74 -14.32
CA TYR A 116 15.17 -2.04 -14.90
C TYR A 116 15.55 -1.40 -16.24
N GLY A 117 14.79 -1.71 -17.30
CA GLY A 117 15.09 -1.28 -18.67
C GLY A 117 16.12 -2.15 -19.41
N GLU A 118 16.81 -3.06 -18.73
CA GLU A 118 17.79 -3.99 -19.33
C GLU A 118 17.33 -5.46 -19.27
N ASP A 119 16.75 -5.89 -18.15
CA ASP A 119 16.13 -7.21 -17.95
C ASP A 119 14.61 -7.08 -18.03
N GLU A 120 14.01 -7.79 -19.00
CA GLU A 120 12.56 -7.80 -19.24
C GLU A 120 11.76 -8.20 -17.99
N ARG A 121 12.28 -9.12 -17.14
CA ARG A 121 11.60 -9.55 -15.91
C ARG A 121 11.60 -8.47 -14.84
N CYS A 122 12.69 -7.68 -14.73
CA CYS A 122 12.75 -6.55 -13.82
C CYS A 122 11.80 -5.43 -14.25
N THR A 123 11.75 -5.15 -15.55
CA THR A 123 10.78 -4.20 -16.11
C THR A 123 9.36 -4.68 -15.84
N LEU A 124 9.03 -5.93 -16.22
CA LEU A 124 7.71 -6.53 -16.01
C LEU A 124 7.27 -6.50 -14.55
N ALA A 125 8.18 -6.71 -13.59
CA ALA A 125 7.86 -6.63 -12.16
C ALA A 125 7.33 -5.25 -11.76
N ILE A 126 7.99 -4.18 -12.21
CA ILE A 126 7.57 -2.79 -11.90
C ILE A 126 6.30 -2.42 -12.66
N GLU A 127 6.16 -2.84 -13.93
CA GLU A 127 4.93 -2.58 -14.69
C GLU A 127 3.71 -3.29 -14.09
N SER A 128 3.90 -4.54 -13.65
CA SER A 128 2.86 -5.32 -12.98
C SER A 128 2.46 -4.68 -11.65
N LEU A 129 3.43 -4.16 -10.89
CA LEU A 129 3.17 -3.42 -9.66
C LEU A 129 2.30 -2.18 -9.92
N ILE A 130 2.67 -1.36 -10.90
CA ILE A 130 1.95 -0.13 -11.24
C ILE A 130 0.52 -0.44 -11.67
N LEU A 131 0.33 -1.46 -12.54
CA LEU A 131 -0.99 -1.86 -12.98
C LEU A 131 -1.85 -2.38 -11.81
N SER A 132 -1.27 -3.18 -10.90
CA SER A 132 -1.97 -3.65 -9.70
C SER A 132 -2.46 -2.49 -8.85
N VAL A 133 -1.57 -1.55 -8.52
CA VAL A 133 -1.91 -0.36 -7.74
C VAL A 133 -3.01 0.46 -8.44
N ALA A 134 -2.93 0.59 -9.77
CA ALA A 134 -3.96 1.29 -10.53
C ALA A 134 -5.34 0.61 -10.44
N MET A 135 -5.37 -0.72 -10.45
CA MET A 135 -6.59 -1.50 -10.27
C MET A 135 -7.14 -1.34 -8.84
N GLU A 136 -6.28 -1.39 -7.82
CA GLU A 136 -6.65 -1.20 -6.42
C GLU A 136 -7.29 0.17 -6.18
N ILE A 137 -6.66 1.25 -6.67
CA ILE A 137 -7.19 2.62 -6.56
C ILE A 137 -8.51 2.76 -7.32
N ASN A 138 -8.60 2.26 -8.56
CA ASN A 138 -9.84 2.33 -9.33
C ASN A 138 -10.99 1.54 -8.68
N ALA A 139 -10.71 0.39 -8.07
CA ALA A 139 -11.71 -0.39 -7.34
C ALA A 139 -12.31 0.36 -6.14
N LEU A 140 -11.52 1.22 -5.49
CA LEU A 140 -12.01 2.08 -4.40
C LEU A 140 -12.59 3.41 -4.88
N MET A 141 -12.43 3.79 -6.14
CA MET A 141 -12.84 5.11 -6.67
C MET A 141 -14.34 5.38 -6.49
N LEU A 142 -15.18 4.34 -6.56
CA LEU A 142 -16.63 4.44 -6.32
C LEU A 142 -16.98 4.89 -4.90
N LEU A 143 -16.06 4.74 -3.95
CA LEU A 143 -16.19 5.16 -2.55
C LEU A 143 -15.57 6.53 -2.28
N ASN A 144 -14.88 7.12 -3.26
CA ASN A 144 -14.13 8.37 -3.16
C ASN A 144 -14.68 9.44 -4.12
N PRO A 145 -15.78 10.14 -3.76
CA PRO A 145 -16.45 11.07 -4.67
C PRO A 145 -15.58 12.27 -5.09
N ASN A 146 -14.64 12.68 -4.24
CA ASN A 146 -13.75 13.81 -4.52
C ASN A 146 -12.59 13.44 -5.45
N ARG A 147 -12.38 12.13 -5.66
CA ARG A 147 -11.33 11.53 -6.46
C ARG A 147 -9.93 11.98 -6.05
N ASP A 148 -9.76 12.39 -4.80
CA ASP A 148 -8.47 12.71 -4.21
C ASP A 148 -7.69 11.42 -3.93
N ILE A 149 -6.50 11.31 -4.48
CA ILE A 149 -5.61 10.15 -4.40
C ILE A 149 -4.31 10.62 -3.78
N VAL A 150 -3.94 10.04 -2.66
CA VAL A 150 -2.73 10.32 -1.93
C VAL A 150 -1.78 9.15 -2.11
N LEU A 151 -0.65 9.38 -2.76
CA LEU A 151 0.41 8.38 -2.91
C LEU A 151 1.47 8.61 -1.84
N THR A 152 1.93 7.53 -1.22
CA THR A 152 3.10 7.52 -0.33
C THR A 152 3.87 6.21 -0.50
N GLY A 153 4.95 6.03 0.25
CA GLY A 153 5.75 4.80 0.22
C GLY A 153 7.10 4.96 -0.47
N SER A 154 8.02 4.05 -0.14
CA SER A 154 9.43 4.16 -0.52
C SER A 154 9.69 4.08 -2.02
N LEU A 155 8.83 3.38 -2.79
CA LEU A 155 9.03 3.21 -4.23
C LEU A 155 8.73 4.48 -5.03
N LEU A 156 7.97 5.42 -4.46
CA LEU A 156 7.70 6.71 -5.10
C LEU A 156 8.95 7.58 -5.23
N ASN A 157 9.95 7.36 -4.38
CA ASN A 157 11.20 8.12 -4.39
C ASN A 157 12.16 7.68 -5.50
N ILE A 158 11.83 6.61 -6.23
CA ILE A 158 12.66 6.05 -7.31
C ILE A 158 12.23 6.65 -8.63
N ARG A 159 13.01 7.61 -9.12
CA ARG A 159 12.67 8.40 -10.30
C ARG A 159 12.55 7.55 -11.57
N GLU A 160 13.37 6.51 -11.68
CA GLU A 160 13.42 5.59 -12.81
C GLU A 160 12.08 4.87 -13.02
N PHE A 161 11.34 4.59 -11.94
CA PHE A 161 10.05 3.92 -12.04
C PHE A 161 8.90 4.86 -12.43
N ALA A 162 9.05 6.17 -12.17
CA ALA A 162 8.07 7.21 -12.50
C ALA A 162 6.62 6.83 -12.10
N ILE A 163 6.46 6.20 -10.93
CA ILE A 163 5.19 5.59 -10.50
C ILE A 163 4.04 6.60 -10.51
N PRO A 164 4.14 7.82 -9.93
CA PRO A 164 3.05 8.78 -9.94
C PRO A 164 2.61 9.18 -11.35
N GLU A 165 3.55 9.38 -12.27
CA GLU A 165 3.29 9.76 -13.66
C GLU A 165 2.56 8.63 -14.39
N ARG A 166 3.04 7.39 -14.24
CA ARG A 166 2.45 6.22 -14.88
C ARG A 166 1.06 5.89 -14.33
N LEU A 167 0.83 6.09 -13.03
CA LEU A 167 -0.51 5.89 -12.45
C LEU A 167 -1.55 6.88 -13.02
N ARG A 168 -1.14 8.10 -13.39
CA ARG A 168 -2.03 9.09 -14.03
C ARG A 168 -2.50 8.68 -15.41
N GLU A 169 -1.82 7.72 -16.07
CA GLU A 169 -2.27 7.17 -17.34
C GLU A 169 -3.49 6.23 -17.19
N TYR A 170 -3.63 5.62 -16.01
CA TYR A 170 -4.69 4.62 -15.72
C TYR A 170 -5.83 5.16 -14.86
N ILE A 171 -5.61 6.27 -14.14
CA ILE A 171 -6.54 6.77 -13.13
C ILE A 171 -6.83 8.24 -13.39
N ASP A 172 -8.12 8.53 -13.55
CA ASP A 172 -8.63 9.90 -13.56
C ASP A 172 -8.93 10.33 -12.12
N GLY A 173 -8.12 11.24 -11.58
CA GLY A 173 -8.24 11.73 -10.20
C GLY A 173 -7.23 12.81 -9.85
N LYS A 174 -7.36 13.40 -8.66
CA LYS A 174 -6.48 14.45 -8.15
C LYS A 174 -5.38 13.81 -7.33
N PHE A 175 -4.16 13.80 -7.87
CA PHE A 175 -3.02 13.18 -7.23
C PHE A 175 -2.30 14.13 -6.27
N HIS A 176 -2.03 13.62 -5.07
CA HIS A 176 -1.20 14.22 -4.04
C HIS A 176 -0.10 13.24 -3.68
N VAL A 177 1.13 13.71 -3.48
CA VAL A 177 2.25 12.85 -3.06
C VAL A 177 2.69 13.29 -1.68
N LEU A 178 2.67 12.35 -0.72
CA LEU A 178 3.29 12.55 0.59
C LEU A 178 4.72 12.03 0.55
N GLU A 179 5.65 12.97 0.47
CA GLU A 179 7.09 12.71 0.53
C GLU A 179 7.57 12.47 1.97
N GLY A 180 8.75 11.84 2.09
CA GLY A 180 9.43 11.66 3.37
C GLY A 180 8.81 10.60 4.29
N GLU A 181 9.09 10.71 5.59
CA GLU A 181 8.62 9.76 6.61
C GLU A 181 7.19 10.05 7.06
N SER A 182 6.24 9.98 6.13
CA SER A 182 4.82 10.26 6.34
C SER A 182 4.20 9.43 7.47
N GLY A 183 4.67 8.19 7.67
CA GLY A 183 4.25 7.34 8.80
C GLY A 183 4.76 7.85 10.15
N ALA A 184 6.03 8.23 10.26
CA ALA A 184 6.59 8.76 11.50
C ALA A 184 5.95 10.10 11.87
N LEU A 185 5.81 11.00 10.89
CA LEU A 185 5.12 12.28 11.06
C LEU A 185 3.66 12.09 11.51
N GLY A 186 2.97 11.12 10.91
CA GLY A 186 1.60 10.79 11.27
C GLY A 186 1.47 10.32 12.70
N GLY A 187 2.40 9.47 13.16
CA GLY A 187 2.47 9.04 14.56
C GLY A 187 2.67 10.20 15.52
N ALA A 188 3.56 11.14 15.19
CA ALA A 188 3.79 12.35 15.98
C ALA A 188 2.54 13.25 16.04
N LEU A 189 1.85 13.43 14.91
CA LEU A 189 0.61 14.20 14.84
C LEU A 189 -0.52 13.55 15.65
N ILE A 190 -0.65 12.23 15.59
CA ILE A 190 -1.61 11.47 16.41
C ILE A 190 -1.31 11.70 17.90
N ALA A 191 -0.06 11.54 18.33
CA ALA A 191 0.33 11.74 19.72
C ALA A 191 0.05 13.17 20.20
N GLU A 192 0.33 14.18 19.37
CA GLU A 192 0.04 15.58 19.67
C GLU A 192 -1.46 15.82 19.87
N ASP A 193 -2.30 15.28 18.98
CA ASP A 193 -3.75 15.45 19.06
C ASP A 193 -4.37 14.72 20.23
N ILE A 194 -3.87 13.53 20.56
CA ILE A 194 -4.24 12.77 21.74
C ILE A 194 -3.97 13.59 23.01
N LEU A 195 -2.80 14.25 23.09
CA LEU A 195 -2.45 15.15 24.20
C LEU A 195 -3.40 16.36 24.27
N LYS A 196 -3.86 16.87 23.12
CA LYS A 196 -4.85 17.96 23.00
C LYS A 196 -6.30 17.54 23.26
N GLY A 197 -6.53 16.26 23.58
CA GLY A 197 -7.86 15.76 23.94
C GLY A 197 -8.64 15.10 22.80
N VAL A 198 -8.04 14.90 21.62
CA VAL A 198 -8.65 14.09 20.56
C VAL A 198 -8.71 12.64 21.03
N ARG A 199 -9.87 12.00 20.79
CA ARG A 199 -10.16 10.62 21.24
C ARG A 199 -10.54 9.70 20.10
N ASN A 200 -10.61 10.23 18.88
CA ASN A 200 -10.90 9.47 17.67
C ASN A 200 -9.90 9.83 16.58
N ILE A 201 -9.20 8.83 16.07
CA ILE A 201 -8.19 8.95 15.02
C ILE A 201 -8.70 8.18 13.81
N LEU A 202 -9.22 8.92 12.82
CA LEU A 202 -9.80 8.36 11.60
C LEU A 202 -10.80 7.21 11.84
N GLY A 203 -11.69 7.39 12.81
CA GLY A 203 -12.70 6.40 13.16
C GLY A 203 -12.26 5.31 14.14
N ILE A 204 -11.02 5.36 14.63
CA ILE A 204 -10.48 4.47 15.66
C ILE A 204 -10.48 5.21 16.99
N GLU A 205 -11.13 4.63 17.99
CA GLU A 205 -11.15 5.18 19.35
C GLU A 205 -9.79 4.95 20.02
N VAL A 206 -9.34 5.95 20.77
CA VAL A 206 -8.12 5.83 21.57
C VAL A 206 -8.49 5.15 22.87
N ASP A 207 -7.95 3.95 23.10
CA ASP A 207 -8.08 3.24 24.37
C ASP A 207 -7.23 3.88 25.47
N TRP A 208 -7.77 3.90 26.70
CA TRP A 208 -7.15 4.45 27.90
C TRP A 208 -7.20 3.45 29.05
#